data_AF-A0A5E5BYV2-F1
#
_entry.id   AF-A0A5E5BYV2-F1
#
_cell.length_a   1.000
_cell.length_b   1.000
_cell.length_c   1.000
_cell.angle_alpha   90.00
_cell.angle_beta   90.00
_cell.angle_gamma   90.00
#
_symmetry.space_group_name_H-M   'P 1'
#
loop_
_entity.id
_entity.type
_entity.pdbx_description
1 polymer ?
#
loop_
_entity_poly.entity_id
_entity_poly.type
_entity_poly.pdbx_seq_one_letter_code
_entity_poly.pdbx_strand_id
1 'polypeptide(L)'
;MSSIIPRMVRERPILFSAPMVRAILDGTKTQTRRVLKKQPIVSQRNPPYYSDVEPGDLFICPDMLPTGPDRLSVIAECTSPGTYHCMGQTTFAEKHSPYGVAGDRLWVRETWQHSNHPLGPYDDDCLVFYRADYLDDPHGPDGEKSPEGKYRNWRPSIHMPRTAARTLLDVTGVRIERLNSISDQDCIAEGIGLTGGAEGVLLTGDLLESLPRAHFRQLWESISGPGSWDANPWVWVVEFQRAL
;
A
#
# COMPACT_ATOMS: atom_id res chain seq x y z
N MET A 1 8.61 38.51 -10.02
CA MET A 1 7.50 37.88 -9.29
C MET A 1 7.33 36.46 -9.82
N SER A 2 7.90 35.47 -9.15
CA SER A 2 7.77 34.07 -9.58
C SER A 2 6.36 33.61 -9.22
N SER A 3 5.50 33.43 -10.22
CA SER A 3 4.18 32.85 -10.05
C SER A 3 4.34 31.42 -9.54
N ILE A 4 4.10 31.20 -8.25
CA ILE A 4 4.00 29.85 -7.68
C ILE A 4 2.70 29.26 -8.23
N ILE A 5 2.79 28.51 -9.34
CA ILE A 5 1.68 27.68 -9.80
C ILE A 5 1.54 26.58 -8.74
N PRO A 6 0.41 26.52 -8.00
CA PRO A 6 0.21 25.45 -7.04
C PRO A 6 0.23 24.11 -7.77
N ARG A 7 0.96 23.15 -7.21
CA ARG A 7 1.00 21.79 -7.74
C ARG A 7 -0.43 21.25 -7.85
N MET A 8 -0.83 20.86 -9.06
CA MET A 8 -2.14 20.24 -9.30
C MET A 8 -2.23 18.92 -8.54
N VAL A 9 -3.25 18.79 -7.68
CA VAL A 9 -3.56 17.56 -6.93
C VAL A 9 -3.88 16.45 -7.93
N ARG A 10 -3.22 15.29 -7.80
CA ARG A 10 -3.48 14.13 -8.64
C ARG A 10 -4.30 13.09 -7.89
N GLU A 11 -5.24 12.47 -8.59
CA GLU A 11 -6.00 11.32 -8.08
C GLU A 11 -5.53 10.01 -8.72
N ARG A 12 -5.28 8.98 -7.90
CA ARG A 12 -4.78 7.68 -8.38
C ARG A 12 -5.53 6.50 -7.74
N PRO A 13 -5.74 5.37 -8.45
CA PRO A 13 -6.39 4.20 -7.88
C PRO A 13 -5.51 3.49 -6.84
N ILE A 14 -6.13 2.95 -5.80
CA ILE A 14 -5.50 1.97 -4.91
C ILE A 14 -6.47 0.85 -4.56
N LEU A 15 -6.01 -0.40 -4.63
CA LEU A 15 -6.85 -1.57 -4.35
C LEU A 15 -6.74 -1.96 -2.88
N PHE A 16 -7.88 -2.25 -2.27
CA PHE A 16 -8.00 -2.80 -0.91
C PHE A 16 -8.99 -3.96 -0.88
N SER A 17 -8.74 -4.92 0.00
CA SER A 17 -9.67 -6.01 0.30
C SER A 17 -10.82 -5.51 1.18
N ALA A 18 -11.95 -6.22 1.22
CA ALA A 18 -13.10 -5.82 2.04
C ALA A 18 -12.76 -5.58 3.53
N PRO A 19 -11.95 -6.43 4.21
CA PRO A 19 -11.49 -6.14 5.58
C PRO A 19 -10.67 -4.85 5.69
N MET A 20 -9.79 -4.57 4.72
CA MET A 20 -8.98 -3.35 4.73
C MET A 20 -9.84 -2.10 4.49
N VAL A 21 -10.84 -2.17 3.62
CA VAL A 21 -11.76 -1.05 3.39
C VAL A 21 -12.54 -0.74 4.66
N ARG A 22 -13.04 -1.76 5.37
CA ARG A 22 -13.69 -1.55 6.67
C ARG A 22 -12.77 -0.87 7.68
N ALA A 23 -11.52 -1.34 7.80
CA ALA A 23 -10.54 -0.71 8.67
C ALA A 23 -10.27 0.77 8.31
N ILE A 24 -10.31 1.12 7.01
CA ILE A 24 -10.22 2.52 6.55
C ILE A 24 -11.48 3.31 6.96
N LEU A 25 -12.67 2.73 6.79
CA LEU A 25 -13.94 3.37 7.14
C LEU A 25 -14.06 3.61 8.66
N ASP A 26 -13.56 2.67 9.46
CA ASP A 26 -13.48 2.74 10.93
C ASP A 26 -12.33 3.62 11.43
N GLY A 27 -11.45 4.09 10.54
CA GLY A 27 -10.30 4.94 10.87
C GLY A 27 -9.13 4.22 11.53
N THR A 28 -9.14 2.89 11.60
CA THR A 28 -8.06 2.07 12.17
C THR A 28 -6.92 1.85 11.19
N LYS A 29 -7.18 1.90 9.87
CA LYS A 29 -6.15 1.81 8.81
C LYS A 29 -5.86 3.19 8.21
N THR A 30 -4.66 3.69 8.45
CA THR A 30 -4.13 4.99 7.98
C THR A 30 -2.82 4.86 7.20
N GLN A 31 -2.34 3.63 7.03
CA GLN A 31 -1.11 3.33 6.31
C GLN A 31 -1.29 2.07 5.46
N THR A 32 -0.55 1.98 4.34
CA THR A 32 -0.36 0.71 3.65
C THR A 32 1.01 0.54 3.01
N ARG A 33 1.53 -0.69 3.08
CA ARG A 33 2.73 -1.13 2.37
C ARG A 33 2.43 -1.79 1.03
N ARG A 34 3.25 -1.48 0.03
CA ARG A 34 3.20 -2.06 -1.32
C ARG A 34 4.61 -2.31 -1.84
N VAL A 35 4.86 -3.50 -2.39
CA VAL A 35 6.18 -3.87 -2.91
C VAL A 35 6.65 -2.88 -3.97
N LEU A 36 7.86 -2.36 -3.79
CA LEU A 36 8.54 -1.57 -4.81
C LEU A 36 8.93 -2.51 -5.96
N LYS A 37 8.33 -2.34 -7.14
CA LYS A 37 8.51 -3.29 -8.25
C LYS A 37 9.98 -3.53 -8.62
N LYS A 38 10.78 -2.45 -8.66
CA LYS A 38 12.21 -2.54 -8.91
C LYS A 38 12.95 -2.48 -7.58
N GLN A 39 13.41 -3.63 -7.09
CA GLN A 39 14.11 -3.73 -5.82
C GLN A 39 15.51 -3.09 -5.94
N PRO A 40 15.86 -2.13 -5.06
CA PRO A 40 17.16 -1.49 -5.11
C PRO A 40 18.27 -2.44 -4.67
N ILE A 41 19.42 -2.30 -5.32
CA ILE A 41 20.64 -3.02 -4.97
C ILE A 41 21.28 -2.29 -3.78
N VAL A 42 21.48 -3.00 -2.68
CA VAL A 42 22.21 -2.45 -1.53
C VAL A 42 23.70 -2.61 -1.80
N SER A 43 24.38 -1.51 -2.08
CA SER A 43 25.84 -1.57 -2.29
C SER A 43 26.59 -1.47 -0.97
N GLN A 44 27.63 -2.29 -0.82
CA GLN A 44 28.56 -2.25 0.32
C GLN A 44 29.75 -1.30 0.08
N ARG A 45 29.81 -0.57 -1.04
CA ARG A 45 30.92 0.34 -1.38
C ARG A 45 30.40 1.64 -1.98
N ASN A 46 31.14 2.72 -1.76
CA ASN A 46 30.87 4.04 -2.33
C ASN A 46 32.11 4.57 -3.10
N PRO A 47 32.02 4.85 -4.41
CA PRO A 47 30.88 4.58 -5.29
C PRO A 47 30.75 3.07 -5.59
N PRO A 48 29.52 2.59 -5.87
CA PRO A 48 29.30 1.24 -6.34
C PRO A 48 30.05 1.00 -7.66
N TYR A 49 31.02 0.08 -7.67
CA TYR A 49 31.69 -0.36 -8.89
C TYR A 49 30.93 -1.55 -9.46
N TYR A 50 30.03 -1.30 -10.41
CA TYR A 50 29.33 -2.35 -11.12
C TYR A 50 29.35 -2.01 -12.60
N SER A 51 30.00 -2.87 -13.39
CA SER A 51 29.99 -2.82 -14.86
C SER A 51 28.65 -3.28 -15.46
N ASP A 52 27.74 -3.80 -14.62
CA ASP A 52 26.55 -4.53 -15.04
C ASP A 52 25.25 -3.78 -14.64
N VAL A 53 25.30 -2.46 -14.58
CA VAL A 53 24.17 -1.61 -14.18
C VAL A 53 23.55 -0.93 -15.38
N GLU A 54 22.24 -1.05 -15.47
CA GLU A 54 21.44 -0.48 -16.55
C GLU A 54 20.80 0.84 -16.10
N PRO A 55 20.54 1.77 -17.03
CA PRO A 55 19.77 2.97 -16.74
C PRO A 55 18.44 2.64 -16.03
N GLY A 56 18.16 3.38 -14.97
CA GLY A 56 17.00 3.22 -14.11
C GLY A 56 17.18 2.19 -12.99
N ASP A 57 18.33 1.53 -12.85
CA ASP A 57 18.64 0.73 -11.66
C ASP A 57 18.70 1.60 -10.42
N LEU A 58 18.18 1.07 -9.31
CA LEU A 58 18.08 1.76 -8.03
C LEU A 58 19.13 1.21 -7.08
N PHE A 59 19.79 2.10 -6.36
CA PHE A 59 20.80 1.75 -5.36
C PHE A 59 20.50 2.43 -4.06
N ILE A 60 20.77 1.73 -2.96
CA ILE A 60 20.74 2.32 -1.62
C ILE A 60 22.15 2.20 -1.05
N CYS A 61 22.76 3.34 -0.76
CA CYS A 61 24.11 3.44 -0.20
C CYS A 61 24.01 3.63 1.32
N PRO A 62 24.34 2.63 2.15
CA PRO A 62 24.28 2.74 3.62
C PRO A 62 25.31 3.73 4.17
N ASP A 63 26.47 3.85 3.50
CA ASP A 63 27.63 4.65 3.95
C ASP A 63 27.57 6.12 3.53
N MET A 64 26.61 6.48 2.66
CA MET A 64 26.23 7.88 2.44
C MET A 64 25.32 8.29 3.59
N LEU A 65 25.89 8.35 4.80
CA LEU A 65 25.25 9.00 5.92
C LEU A 65 24.88 10.42 5.46
N PRO A 66 23.61 10.83 5.47
CA PRO A 66 23.33 12.25 5.59
C PRO A 66 24.04 12.68 6.88
N THR A 67 24.92 13.67 6.81
CA THR A 67 25.59 14.26 7.98
C THR A 67 24.60 15.09 8.82
N GLY A 68 23.37 14.60 8.97
CA GLY A 68 22.25 15.26 9.61
C GLY A 68 21.24 14.26 10.19
N PRO A 69 20.34 14.74 11.05
CA PRO A 69 19.44 13.91 11.87
C PRO A 69 18.40 13.11 11.07
N ASP A 70 18.17 13.43 9.79
CA ASP A 70 17.26 12.68 8.92
C ASP A 70 17.96 11.52 8.23
N ARG A 71 17.92 10.36 8.89
CA ARG A 71 18.36 9.03 8.39
C ARG A 71 17.53 8.52 7.20
N LEU A 72 17.37 9.31 6.14
CA LEU A 72 16.67 8.88 4.92
C LEU A 72 17.72 8.46 3.89
N SER A 73 17.84 7.16 3.70
CA SER A 73 18.72 6.49 2.75
C SER A 73 18.78 7.24 1.41
N VAL A 74 19.99 7.66 1.01
CA VAL A 74 20.23 8.21 -0.32
C VAL A 74 19.92 7.11 -1.33
N ILE A 75 18.97 7.38 -2.23
CA ILE A 75 18.65 6.52 -3.35
C ILE A 75 19.40 7.06 -4.55
N ALA A 76 20.23 6.23 -5.17
CA ALA A 76 20.89 6.56 -6.41
C ALA A 76 20.18 5.87 -7.57
N GLU A 77 19.83 6.64 -8.60
CA GLU A 77 19.30 6.13 -9.87
C GLU A 77 20.44 6.15 -10.90
N CYS A 78 20.73 5.00 -11.52
CA CYS A 78 21.69 4.94 -12.62
C CYS A 78 21.11 5.67 -13.83
N THR A 79 21.79 6.71 -14.34
CA THR A 79 21.36 7.44 -15.55
C THR A 79 22.07 6.94 -16.80
N SER A 80 23.31 6.47 -16.63
CA SER A 80 24.14 5.82 -17.64
C SER A 80 25.20 4.97 -16.93
N PRO A 81 25.79 3.94 -17.56
CA PRO A 81 26.82 3.12 -16.92
C PRO A 81 27.91 3.99 -16.27
N GLY A 82 28.09 3.85 -14.95
CA GLY A 82 29.04 4.63 -14.15
C GLY A 82 28.61 6.05 -13.76
N THR A 83 27.40 6.50 -14.11
CA THR A 83 26.83 7.79 -13.69
C THR A 83 25.55 7.60 -12.90
N TYR A 84 25.50 8.20 -11.72
CA TYR A 84 24.41 8.04 -10.78
C TYR A 84 23.86 9.38 -10.34
N HIS A 85 22.53 9.47 -10.24
CA HIS A 85 21.85 10.60 -9.66
C HIS A 85 21.38 10.25 -8.25
N CYS A 86 22.08 10.78 -7.25
CA CYS A 86 21.73 10.64 -5.84
C CYS A 86 20.57 11.58 -5.49
N MET A 87 19.53 11.05 -4.88
CA MET A 87 18.38 11.81 -4.41
C MET A 87 17.93 11.33 -3.02
N GLY A 88 17.33 12.24 -2.25
CA GLY A 88 16.66 11.87 -1.00
C GLY A 88 15.36 11.12 -1.27
N GLN A 89 14.86 10.40 -0.25
CA GLN A 89 13.62 9.64 -0.38
C GLN A 89 12.42 10.48 -0.84
N THR A 90 12.31 11.73 -0.38
CA THR A 90 11.20 12.63 -0.77
C THR A 90 11.22 12.90 -2.28
N THR A 91 12.37 13.32 -2.82
CA THR A 91 12.53 13.56 -4.26
C THR A 91 12.31 12.28 -5.07
N PHE A 92 12.77 11.13 -4.56
CA PHE A 92 12.53 9.85 -5.19
C PHE A 92 11.03 9.51 -5.24
N ALA A 93 10.31 9.69 -4.14
CA ALA A 93 8.87 9.46 -4.07
C ALA A 93 8.10 10.38 -5.04
N GLU A 94 8.47 11.66 -5.13
CA GLU A 94 7.85 12.62 -6.06
C GLU A 94 7.95 12.17 -7.52
N LYS A 95 9.09 11.59 -7.91
CA LYS A 95 9.35 11.16 -9.28
C LYS A 95 8.77 9.78 -9.58
N HIS A 96 8.83 8.85 -8.63
CA HIS A 96 8.65 7.42 -8.90
C HIS A 96 7.46 6.77 -8.18
N SER A 97 6.85 7.42 -7.19
CA SER A 97 5.74 6.82 -6.45
C SER A 97 4.51 6.62 -7.36
N PRO A 98 4.02 5.38 -7.51
CA PRO A 98 2.77 5.12 -8.22
C PRO A 98 1.55 5.58 -7.42
N TYR A 99 1.73 5.95 -6.15
CA TYR A 99 0.67 6.35 -5.22
C TYR A 99 0.61 7.87 -5.02
N GLY A 100 1.45 8.64 -5.71
CA GLY A 100 1.58 10.09 -5.51
C GLY A 100 2.49 10.42 -4.33
N VAL A 101 2.39 11.65 -3.83
CA VAL A 101 3.06 12.08 -2.59
C VAL A 101 2.09 12.88 -1.72
N ALA A 102 2.56 13.37 -0.56
CA ALA A 102 1.77 14.19 0.34
C ALA A 102 1.02 15.32 -0.41
N GLY A 103 -0.28 15.43 -0.17
CA GLY A 103 -1.19 16.36 -0.84
C GLY A 103 -1.86 15.83 -2.11
N ASP A 104 -1.43 14.68 -2.66
CA ASP A 104 -2.18 13.96 -3.68
C ASP A 104 -3.33 13.14 -3.04
N ARG A 105 -4.21 12.58 -3.88
CA ARG A 105 -5.35 11.77 -3.46
C ARG A 105 -5.32 10.36 -4.04
N LEU A 106 -5.82 9.42 -3.26
CA LEU A 106 -6.08 8.05 -3.69
C LEU A 106 -7.58 7.79 -3.69
N TRP A 107 -8.07 7.12 -4.71
CA TRP A 107 -9.43 6.59 -4.72
C TRP A 107 -9.39 5.08 -4.55
N VAL A 108 -10.16 4.59 -3.57
CA VAL A 108 -10.16 3.18 -3.19
C VAL A 108 -10.93 2.37 -4.21
N ARG A 109 -10.33 1.27 -4.66
CA ARG A 109 -10.95 0.20 -5.42
C ARG A 109 -11.23 -0.98 -4.50
N GLU A 110 -12.49 -1.35 -4.40
CA GLU A 110 -12.96 -2.43 -3.56
C GLU A 110 -13.77 -3.45 -4.36
N THR A 111 -13.97 -4.64 -3.81
CA THR A 111 -14.82 -5.66 -4.43
C THR A 111 -16.26 -5.16 -4.45
N TRP A 112 -16.90 -5.18 -5.62
CA TRP A 112 -18.11 -4.40 -5.87
C TRP A 112 -19.09 -5.14 -6.80
N GLN A 113 -20.33 -4.66 -6.88
CA GLN A 113 -21.33 -5.08 -7.86
C GLN A 113 -22.30 -3.93 -8.13
N HIS A 114 -23.05 -3.97 -9.22
CA HIS A 114 -24.04 -2.96 -9.60
C HIS A 114 -25.40 -3.58 -9.91
N SER A 115 -26.46 -2.77 -9.85
CA SER A 115 -27.85 -3.20 -10.04
C SER A 115 -28.17 -3.81 -11.41
N ASN A 116 -27.48 -3.38 -12.46
CA ASN A 116 -27.74 -3.91 -13.82
C ASN A 116 -27.24 -5.35 -14.01
N HIS A 117 -26.33 -5.84 -13.17
CA HIS A 117 -25.83 -7.22 -13.30
C HIS A 117 -26.90 -8.25 -12.91
N PRO A 118 -27.03 -9.39 -13.63
CA PRO A 118 -26.25 -9.82 -14.80
C PRO A 118 -26.84 -9.38 -16.15
N LEU A 119 -27.95 -8.64 -16.15
CA LEU A 119 -28.75 -8.35 -17.34
C LEU A 119 -28.18 -7.22 -18.20
N GLY A 120 -27.24 -6.43 -17.70
CA GLY A 120 -26.63 -5.31 -18.42
C GLY A 120 -25.26 -4.89 -17.87
N PRO A 121 -24.55 -4.01 -18.60
CA PRO A 121 -23.27 -3.47 -18.17
C PRO A 121 -23.43 -2.47 -17.01
N TYR A 122 -22.29 -2.09 -16.43
CA TYR A 122 -22.24 -0.96 -15.51
C TYR A 122 -22.54 0.34 -16.24
N ASP A 123 -23.33 1.19 -15.59
CA ASP A 123 -23.62 2.57 -15.97
C ASP A 123 -23.45 3.44 -14.70
N ASP A 124 -23.06 4.69 -14.86
CA ASP A 124 -22.75 5.59 -13.73
C ASP A 124 -23.98 5.84 -12.84
N ASP A 125 -25.20 5.73 -13.38
CA ASP A 125 -26.46 5.89 -12.65
C ASP A 125 -26.91 4.62 -11.90
N CYS A 126 -26.17 3.51 -12.02
CA CYS A 126 -26.51 2.27 -11.31
C CYS A 126 -26.29 2.38 -9.81
N LEU A 127 -27.14 1.69 -9.04
CA LEU A 127 -26.84 1.43 -7.64
C LEU A 127 -25.62 0.52 -7.55
N VAL A 128 -24.64 0.93 -6.75
CA VAL A 128 -23.42 0.16 -6.47
C VAL A 128 -23.49 -0.45 -5.09
N PHE A 129 -23.12 -1.73 -5.02
CA PHE A 129 -23.01 -2.52 -3.81
C PHE A 129 -21.55 -2.85 -3.58
N TYR A 130 -21.10 -2.82 -2.33
CA TYR A 130 -19.70 -3.04 -1.99
C TYR A 130 -19.57 -4.17 -0.99
N ARG A 131 -18.65 -5.09 -1.25
CA ARG A 131 -18.45 -6.27 -0.39
C ARG A 131 -18.10 -5.90 1.05
N ALA A 132 -17.47 -4.75 1.26
CA ALA A 132 -17.15 -4.24 2.58
C ALA A 132 -18.38 -4.13 3.50
N ASP A 133 -19.57 -3.90 2.95
CA ASP A 133 -20.81 -3.62 3.68
C ASP A 133 -21.56 -4.89 4.16
N TYR A 134 -21.16 -6.08 3.70
CA TYR A 134 -21.88 -7.35 3.92
C TYR A 134 -21.14 -8.23 4.94
N LEU A 135 -20.78 -7.65 6.09
CA LEU A 135 -20.18 -8.42 7.19
C LEU A 135 -21.17 -9.50 7.68
N ASP A 136 -20.65 -10.63 8.15
CA ASP A 136 -21.42 -11.69 8.81
C ASP A 136 -22.40 -12.49 7.93
N ASP A 137 -22.23 -12.45 6.61
CA ASP A 137 -23.00 -13.37 5.78
C ASP A 137 -22.51 -14.82 5.97
N PRO A 138 -23.38 -15.73 6.47
CA PRO A 138 -22.99 -17.11 6.80
C PRO A 138 -22.63 -17.94 5.57
N HIS A 139 -22.86 -17.45 4.36
CA HIS A 139 -22.59 -18.15 3.12
C HIS A 139 -21.17 -17.90 2.55
N GLY A 140 -20.37 -17.06 3.20
CA GLY A 140 -18.96 -16.83 2.83
C GLY A 140 -18.77 -15.99 1.56
N PRO A 141 -17.51 -15.78 1.10
CA PRO A 141 -17.16 -14.79 0.07
C PRO A 141 -17.84 -14.98 -1.29
N ASP A 142 -18.24 -16.21 -1.62
CA ASP A 142 -18.89 -16.56 -2.89
C ASP A 142 -20.43 -16.60 -2.80
N GLY A 143 -20.98 -16.46 -1.59
CA GLY A 143 -22.40 -16.66 -1.30
C GLY A 143 -23.09 -15.51 -0.56
N GLU A 144 -22.46 -14.35 -0.43
CA GLU A 144 -23.03 -13.26 0.38
C GLU A 144 -24.39 -12.79 -0.16
N LYS A 145 -25.42 -12.91 0.68
CA LYS A 145 -26.77 -12.39 0.48
C LYS A 145 -26.83 -10.91 0.82
N SER A 146 -27.65 -10.23 0.06
CA SER A 146 -28.03 -8.88 0.36
C SER A 146 -29.00 -8.79 1.54
N PRO A 147 -29.15 -7.60 2.16
CA PRO A 147 -30.28 -7.33 3.06
C PRO A 147 -31.64 -7.66 2.44
N GLU A 148 -31.75 -7.59 1.11
CA GLU A 148 -32.95 -7.98 0.33
C GLU A 148 -33.00 -9.48 -0.02
N GLY A 149 -32.10 -10.30 0.55
CA GLY A 149 -32.03 -11.75 0.34
C GLY A 149 -31.45 -12.19 -1.01
N LYS A 150 -30.84 -11.29 -1.78
CA LYS A 150 -30.30 -11.58 -3.12
C LYS A 150 -28.84 -11.99 -3.05
N TYR A 151 -28.49 -13.13 -3.64
CA TYR A 151 -27.10 -13.52 -3.85
C TYR A 151 -26.42 -12.59 -4.87
N ARG A 152 -25.21 -12.12 -4.55
CA ARG A 152 -24.42 -11.29 -5.47
C ARG A 152 -23.15 -12.00 -5.92
N ASN A 153 -22.97 -12.08 -7.22
CA ASN A 153 -21.70 -12.46 -7.82
C ASN A 153 -20.74 -11.26 -7.73
N TRP A 154 -19.78 -11.29 -6.84
CA TRP A 154 -18.88 -10.16 -6.62
C TRP A 154 -17.91 -9.92 -7.79
N ARG A 155 -17.74 -8.65 -8.20
CA ARG A 155 -16.74 -8.26 -9.21
C ARG A 155 -15.42 -7.88 -8.52
N PRO A 156 -14.27 -8.37 -9.03
CA PRO A 156 -12.96 -7.96 -8.51
C PRO A 156 -12.72 -6.45 -8.58
N SER A 157 -12.01 -5.92 -7.58
CA SER A 157 -11.71 -4.48 -7.45
C SER A 157 -10.90 -3.90 -8.62
N ILE A 158 -10.10 -4.73 -9.30
CA ILE A 158 -9.32 -4.31 -10.49
C ILE A 158 -10.19 -3.83 -11.66
N HIS A 159 -11.48 -4.17 -11.68
CA HIS A 159 -12.43 -3.73 -12.70
C HIS A 159 -13.28 -2.53 -12.28
N MET A 160 -13.12 -2.01 -11.05
CA MET A 160 -13.97 -0.95 -10.52
C MET A 160 -13.66 0.43 -11.15
N PRO A 161 -14.58 1.11 -11.82
CA PRO A 161 -14.32 2.43 -12.40
C PRO A 161 -14.20 3.53 -11.32
N ARG A 162 -13.67 4.70 -11.70
CA ARG A 162 -13.53 5.86 -10.80
C ARG A 162 -14.88 6.41 -10.32
N THR A 163 -15.90 6.36 -11.17
CA THR A 163 -17.27 6.84 -10.89
C THR A 163 -17.98 6.00 -9.83
N ALA A 164 -17.63 4.71 -9.72
CA ALA A 164 -18.11 3.82 -8.68
C ALA A 164 -17.33 3.94 -7.34
N ALA A 165 -16.27 4.74 -7.27
CA ALA A 165 -15.47 4.87 -6.05
C ALA A 165 -16.13 5.83 -5.05
N ARG A 166 -16.45 5.32 -3.85
CA ARG A 166 -17.06 6.09 -2.76
C ARG A 166 -16.08 6.64 -1.73
N THR A 167 -14.85 6.12 -1.69
CA THR A 167 -13.85 6.46 -0.66
C THR A 167 -12.63 7.11 -1.30
N LEU A 168 -12.32 8.32 -0.83
CA LEU A 168 -11.11 9.07 -1.15
C LEU A 168 -10.20 9.16 0.08
N LEU A 169 -8.91 9.10 -0.18
CA LEU A 169 -7.86 9.21 0.82
C LEU A 169 -6.91 10.35 0.43
N ASP A 170 -6.69 11.28 1.34
CA ASP A 170 -5.65 12.30 1.20
C ASP A 170 -4.31 11.68 1.63
N VAL A 171 -3.33 11.66 0.73
CA VAL A 171 -2.00 11.14 1.01
C VAL A 171 -1.29 12.13 1.94
N THR A 172 -0.80 11.65 3.07
CA THR A 172 -0.08 12.46 4.08
C THR A 172 1.43 12.23 4.04
N GLY A 173 1.87 11.07 3.55
CA GLY A 173 3.29 10.72 3.47
C GLY A 173 3.53 9.55 2.54
N VAL A 174 4.67 9.57 1.84
CA VAL A 174 5.16 8.43 1.06
C VAL A 174 6.66 8.29 1.29
N ARG A 175 7.09 7.10 1.68
CA ARG A 175 8.49 6.76 1.90
C ARG A 175 8.81 5.36 1.39
N ILE A 176 10.09 5.01 1.37
CA ILE A 176 10.52 3.62 1.14
C ILE A 176 11.26 3.08 2.36
N GLU A 177 11.02 1.82 2.68
CA GLU A 177 11.72 1.11 3.75
C GLU A 177 11.80 -0.38 3.44
N ARG A 178 12.62 -1.10 4.22
CA ARG A 178 12.58 -2.56 4.26
C ARG A 178 11.30 -3.02 4.95
N LEU A 179 10.64 -4.05 4.41
CA LEU A 179 9.41 -4.61 4.98
C LEU A 179 9.55 -4.92 6.49
N ASN A 180 10.65 -5.54 6.89
CA ASN A 180 10.88 -5.92 8.29
C ASN A 180 11.28 -4.74 9.19
N SER A 181 11.47 -3.52 8.65
CA SER A 181 11.69 -2.31 9.46
C SER A 181 10.39 -1.73 10.03
N ILE A 182 9.24 -2.36 9.77
CA ILE A 182 7.94 -1.99 10.33
C ILE A 182 7.96 -1.95 11.86
N SER A 183 7.42 -0.86 12.42
CA SER A 183 7.21 -0.70 13.87
C SER A 183 5.83 -1.23 14.33
N ASP A 184 5.64 -1.38 15.64
CA ASP A 184 4.33 -1.74 16.20
C ASP A 184 3.25 -0.69 15.87
N GLN A 185 3.63 0.59 15.88
CA GLN A 185 2.73 1.68 15.52
C GLN A 185 2.32 1.62 14.05
N ASP A 186 3.25 1.24 13.17
CA ASP A 186 2.96 1.02 11.76
C ASP A 186 2.05 -0.22 11.55
N CYS A 187 2.24 -1.29 12.34
CA CYS A 187 1.34 -2.45 12.29
C CYS A 187 -0.10 -2.04 12.64
N ILE A 188 -0.26 -1.21 13.68
CA ILE A 188 -1.57 -0.66 14.06
C ILE A 188 -2.12 0.22 12.93
N ALA A 189 -1.31 1.10 12.35
CA ALA A 189 -1.71 1.96 11.23
C ALA A 189 -2.04 1.17 9.95
N GLU A 190 -1.53 -0.05 9.79
CA GLU A 190 -1.93 -0.99 8.74
C GLU A 190 -3.31 -1.61 8.97
N GLY A 191 -3.94 -1.33 10.12
CA GLY A 191 -5.25 -1.85 10.49
C GLY A 191 -5.18 -3.20 11.22
N ILE A 192 -4.04 -3.56 11.81
CA ILE A 192 -3.94 -4.75 12.68
C ILE A 192 -4.68 -4.45 13.99
N GLY A 193 -5.89 -4.99 14.11
CA GLY A 193 -6.71 -4.87 15.31
C GLY A 193 -6.20 -5.77 16.43
N LEU A 194 -5.93 -5.19 17.60
CA LEU A 194 -5.59 -5.93 18.84
C LEU A 194 -6.82 -6.44 19.61
N THR A 195 -8.04 -6.13 19.13
CA THR A 195 -9.30 -6.31 19.87
C THR A 195 -10.16 -7.49 19.44
N GLY A 196 -9.71 -8.30 18.48
CA GLY A 196 -10.30 -9.61 18.19
C GLY A 196 -9.31 -10.68 18.62
N GLY A 197 -9.65 -11.47 19.63
CA GLY A 197 -8.83 -12.59 20.11
C GLY A 197 -8.36 -13.42 18.92
N ALA A 198 -7.06 -13.46 18.72
CA ALA A 198 -6.46 -14.25 17.66
C ALA A 198 -6.49 -15.72 18.07
N GLU A 199 -7.62 -16.39 17.85
CA GLU A 199 -7.57 -17.84 17.75
C GLU A 199 -6.59 -18.20 16.63
N GLY A 200 -5.44 -18.79 17.01
CA GLY A 200 -4.49 -19.36 16.07
C GLY A 200 -3.19 -18.58 15.83
N VAL A 201 -2.92 -17.46 16.52
CA VAL A 201 -1.54 -16.92 16.52
C VAL A 201 -0.68 -17.80 17.40
N LEU A 202 -0.08 -18.81 16.78
CA LEU A 202 1.15 -19.39 17.28
C LEU A 202 2.19 -18.28 17.25
N LEU A 203 2.54 -17.75 18.42
CA LEU A 203 3.80 -17.07 18.62
C LEU A 203 4.88 -18.07 18.18
N THR A 204 5.35 -17.93 16.94
CA THR A 204 6.54 -18.64 16.48
C THR A 204 7.65 -18.32 17.48
N GLY A 205 8.47 -19.31 17.83
CA GLY A 205 9.34 -19.36 19.02
C GLY A 205 10.42 -18.27 19.19
N ASP A 206 10.30 -17.11 18.53
CA ASP A 206 11.02 -15.89 18.85
C ASP A 206 10.31 -15.14 19.98
N LEU A 207 10.86 -15.27 21.20
CA LEU A 207 10.39 -14.61 22.42
C LEU A 207 10.52 -13.06 22.39
N LEU A 208 10.94 -12.48 21.26
CA LEU A 208 11.22 -11.05 21.07
C LEU A 208 10.29 -10.36 20.04
N GLU A 209 9.46 -11.10 19.29
CA GLU A 209 8.52 -10.51 18.32
C GLU A 209 7.26 -9.99 19.04
N SER A 210 6.88 -8.74 18.78
CA SER A 210 5.65 -8.16 19.31
C SER A 210 4.42 -8.76 18.64
N LEU A 211 3.29 -8.81 19.36
CA LEU A 211 2.02 -9.30 18.81
C LEU A 211 1.59 -8.57 17.53
N PRO A 212 1.58 -7.22 17.44
CA PRO A 212 1.22 -6.51 16.22
C PRO A 212 2.04 -6.95 15.00
N ARG A 213 3.34 -7.17 15.21
CA ARG A 213 4.26 -7.55 14.14
C ARG A 213 4.05 -8.99 13.68
N ALA A 214 3.85 -9.93 14.61
CA ALA A 214 3.50 -11.31 14.27
C ALA A 214 2.20 -11.39 13.45
N HIS A 215 1.18 -10.62 13.85
CA HIS A 215 -0.06 -10.49 13.10
C HIS A 215 0.12 -9.88 11.72
N PHE A 216 0.91 -8.82 11.61
CA PHE A 216 1.19 -8.18 10.33
C PHE A 216 1.93 -9.14 9.39
N ARG A 217 2.90 -9.92 9.90
CA ARG A 217 3.59 -10.95 9.13
C ARG A 217 2.63 -11.99 8.57
N GLN A 218 1.74 -12.54 9.40
CA GLN A 218 0.73 -13.50 8.94
C GLN A 218 -0.18 -12.89 7.87
N LEU A 219 -0.63 -11.66 8.06
CA LEU A 219 -1.44 -10.94 7.07
C LEU A 219 -0.66 -10.77 5.76
N TRP A 220 0.60 -10.35 5.84
CA TRP A 220 1.46 -10.15 4.67
C TRP A 220 1.65 -11.43 3.87
N GLU A 221 1.99 -12.54 4.53
CA GLU A 221 2.17 -13.84 3.88
C GLU A 221 0.87 -14.40 3.31
N SER A 222 -0.28 -14.12 3.94
CA SER A 222 -1.59 -14.53 3.40
C SER A 222 -1.91 -13.85 2.06
N ILE A 223 -1.37 -12.64 1.83
CA ILE A 223 -1.60 -11.85 0.62
C ILE A 223 -0.51 -12.07 -0.42
N SER A 224 0.75 -12.13 0.02
CA SER A 224 1.94 -12.13 -0.84
C SER A 224 2.55 -13.52 -1.04
N GLY A 225 2.02 -14.53 -0.36
CA GLY A 225 2.47 -15.91 -0.41
C GLY A 225 3.40 -16.27 0.77
N PRO A 226 3.52 -17.57 1.10
CA PRO A 226 4.42 -18.06 2.16
C PRO A 226 5.89 -17.68 1.89
N GLY A 227 6.64 -17.29 2.93
CA GLY A 227 8.06 -16.92 2.83
C GLY A 227 8.32 -15.53 2.25
N SER A 228 7.27 -14.79 1.87
CA SER A 228 7.39 -13.42 1.37
C SER A 228 7.81 -12.41 2.43
N TRP A 229 7.66 -12.75 3.71
CA TRP A 229 8.15 -11.95 4.84
C TRP A 229 9.68 -11.99 4.94
N ASP A 230 10.25 -13.19 4.86
CA ASP A 230 11.70 -13.42 5.00
C ASP A 230 12.50 -12.84 3.82
N ALA A 231 11.87 -12.69 2.66
CA ALA A 231 12.45 -11.99 1.52
C ALA A 231 12.78 -10.51 1.81
N ASN A 232 12.12 -9.92 2.82
CA ASN A 232 12.33 -8.55 3.30
C ASN A 232 12.44 -7.49 2.18
N PRO A 233 11.49 -7.43 1.23
CA PRO A 233 11.59 -6.51 0.11
C PRO A 233 11.54 -5.05 0.56
N TRP A 234 12.07 -4.16 -0.27
CA TRP A 234 11.77 -2.74 -0.20
C TRP A 234 10.31 -2.50 -0.59
N VAL A 235 9.63 -1.70 0.21
CA VAL A 235 8.22 -1.37 0.04
C VAL A 235 8.05 0.14 0.00
N TRP A 236 7.07 0.59 -0.77
CA TRP A 236 6.44 1.87 -0.54
C TRP A 236 5.61 1.79 0.73
N VAL A 237 5.82 2.74 1.64
CA VAL A 237 4.88 3.01 2.72
C VAL A 237 4.09 4.25 2.34
N VAL A 238 2.78 4.09 2.28
CA VAL A 238 1.86 5.17 1.93
C VAL A 238 0.99 5.46 3.14
N GLU A 239 1.10 6.68 3.64
CA GLU A 239 0.32 7.19 4.76
C GLU A 239 -0.79 8.07 4.21
N PHE A 240 -1.96 7.96 4.81
CA PHE A 240 -3.14 8.64 4.34
C PHE A 240 -4.17 8.83 5.45
N GLN A 241 -5.09 9.76 5.20
CA GLN A 241 -6.31 9.94 5.98
C GLN A 241 -7.51 9.96 5.05
N ARG A 242 -8.69 9.57 5.55
CA ARG A 242 -9.91 9.68 4.76
C ARG A 242 -10.19 11.15 4.45
N ALA A 243 -10.45 11.46 3.19
CA ALA A 243 -10.87 12.81 2.80
C ALA A 243 -12.24 13.11 3.42
N LEU A 244 -12.40 14.34 3.92
CA LEU A 244 -13.65 14.86 4.47
C LEU A 244 -14.66 15.20 3.37
#